data_AF-A0A966J651-F1
#
_entry.id   AF-A0A966J651-F1
#
_cell.length_a   1.000
_cell.length_b   1.000
_cell.length_c   1.000
_cell.angle_alpha   90.00
_cell.angle_beta   90.00
_cell.angle_gamma   90.00
#
_symmetry.space_group_name_H-M   'P 1'
#
loop_
_entity.id
_entity.type
_entity.pdbx_description
1 polymer ?
#
loop_
_entity_poly.entity_id
_entity_poly.type
_entity_poly.pdbx_seq_one_letter_code
_entity_poly.pdbx_strand_id
1 'polypeptide(L)'
;MPALPYPPTRKSDQVDRYHGTAVPDPYRWLEDDLSDETAEWVAAQNRLTFGYLDRIPFRDDLRRRMTQLVDYPRSSAPEQKGPWLLFARNDGLQNQAVYYLQRGEDGEEEVLLDPNVLSPDGTTRVAGLTFDHAARFIAYMVSHAGSDWQQIRVLDLATREILPDTVDWVKVSAIAWHGDGFYYSRYPEPGEDKGAYSARNDDHQVFYHALGTPQSSDRLVYHDPDHLQRFHVLGTTEDERFAVLSISDRGQGKDGNALLVKDLREAHGDWLPVWTEFDDQFTVLENDGDALLVLTNRHAPNQRVVRIDPRHPAETAWTTVIAEREEPLEGVGTAGGRLFAQYLEDVTSRVHVYGFDGTFEREVELPGLGTIVGFAGEHDATQLFYTFTSFTAPATVYRYDIARGASTVYRAVELPFDPSQFETTQVFVTSKDGTRVPAFIVAKKGLVLDGNNPTLLYGYGGFNVSLPPAFSALRVSFLEQGGVYVQANLRGGGEYGEAWHQAGMKEKKQNVFDDFIAVAEWLIAHGYTRSGRLAVQGGSNGGLLVGAIMTQRPELARVALPAVGVMDMLRFHTFTIGWNWIAD
;
A
#
# COMPACT_ATOMS: atom_id res chain seq x y z
N MET A 1 -7.06 -38.71 10.19
CA MET A 1 -5.62 -38.56 10.42
C MET A 1 -5.38 -38.63 11.92
N PRO A 2 -4.31 -39.26 12.42
CA PRO A 2 -3.97 -39.17 13.84
C PRO A 2 -3.79 -37.70 14.25
N ALA A 3 -4.10 -37.37 15.50
CA ALA A 3 -3.89 -36.03 16.03
C ALA A 3 -2.42 -35.65 15.88
N LEU A 4 -2.15 -34.45 15.37
CA LEU A 4 -0.78 -33.93 15.29
C LEU A 4 -0.29 -33.61 16.70
N PRO A 5 0.99 -33.88 17.01
CA PRO A 5 1.55 -33.59 18.34
C PRO A 5 1.89 -32.10 18.45
N TYR A 6 0.86 -31.27 18.67
CA TYR A 6 1.04 -29.83 18.88
C TYR A 6 1.98 -29.53 20.06
N PRO A 7 2.90 -28.55 19.95
CA PRO A 7 3.68 -28.09 21.09
C PRO A 7 2.78 -27.70 22.26
N PRO A 8 3.12 -28.11 23.50
CA PRO A 8 2.36 -27.68 24.66
C PRO A 8 2.38 -26.16 24.75
N THR A 9 1.20 -25.56 24.93
CA THR A 9 1.04 -24.12 25.11
C THR A 9 0.39 -23.90 26.46
N ARG A 10 1.16 -23.43 27.46
CA ARG A 10 0.64 -23.23 28.81
C ARG A 10 -0.41 -22.13 28.82
N LYS A 11 -1.34 -22.22 29.78
CA LYS A 11 -2.33 -21.18 30.05
C LYS A 11 -1.93 -20.41 31.30
N SER A 12 -1.83 -19.09 31.20
CA SER A 12 -1.74 -18.19 32.37
C SER A 12 -3.11 -17.96 32.99
N ASP A 13 -3.12 -17.32 34.15
CA ASP A 13 -4.30 -16.85 34.88
C ASP A 13 -4.63 -15.37 34.59
N GLN A 14 -3.97 -14.75 33.60
CA GLN A 14 -4.24 -13.38 33.17
C GLN A 14 -5.72 -13.18 32.82
N VAL A 15 -6.31 -12.12 33.37
CA VAL A 15 -7.68 -11.67 33.10
C VAL A 15 -7.70 -10.16 33.04
N ASP A 16 -8.15 -9.62 31.91
CA ASP A 16 -8.38 -8.19 31.75
C ASP A 16 -9.83 -7.83 32.09
N ARG A 17 -10.11 -6.55 32.35
CA ARG A 17 -11.47 -6.04 32.60
C ARG A 17 -11.83 -4.93 31.64
N TYR A 18 -12.85 -5.16 30.82
CA TYR A 18 -13.39 -4.19 29.86
C TYR A 18 -14.82 -3.82 30.26
N HIS A 19 -15.04 -2.55 30.62
CA HIS A 19 -16.36 -2.04 31.03
C HIS A 19 -17.06 -2.90 32.11
N GLY A 20 -16.28 -3.41 33.07
CA GLY A 20 -16.76 -4.28 34.16
C GLY A 20 -16.77 -5.79 33.82
N THR A 21 -16.64 -6.16 32.55
CA THR A 21 -16.60 -7.57 32.10
C THR A 21 -15.19 -8.13 32.22
N ALA A 22 -15.05 -9.28 32.89
CA ALA A 22 -13.78 -10.00 32.97
C ALA A 22 -13.58 -10.85 31.70
N VAL A 23 -12.43 -10.69 31.05
CA VAL A 23 -12.05 -11.41 29.83
C VAL A 23 -10.74 -12.15 30.07
N PRO A 24 -10.74 -13.49 30.16
CA PRO A 24 -9.51 -14.27 30.31
C PRO A 24 -8.63 -14.19 29.06
N ASP A 25 -7.33 -14.00 29.28
CA ASP A 25 -6.31 -14.06 28.24
C ASP A 25 -5.23 -15.08 28.63
N PRO A 26 -5.52 -16.38 28.45
CA PRO A 26 -4.65 -17.45 28.92
C PRO A 26 -3.30 -17.52 28.16
N TYR A 27 -3.14 -16.78 27.07
CA TYR A 27 -1.94 -16.80 26.25
C TYR A 27 -1.19 -15.47 26.23
N ARG A 28 -1.52 -14.54 27.15
CA ARG A 28 -0.83 -13.25 27.34
C ARG A 28 0.69 -13.34 27.30
N TRP A 29 1.25 -14.42 27.83
CA TRP A 29 2.70 -14.60 27.88
C TRP A 29 3.38 -14.64 26.50
N LEU A 30 2.64 -14.98 25.42
CA LEU A 30 3.14 -14.95 24.05
C LEU A 30 3.27 -13.52 23.47
N GLU A 31 2.76 -12.50 24.17
CA GLU A 31 2.93 -11.10 23.75
C GLU A 31 4.33 -10.56 24.04
N ASP A 32 5.09 -11.21 24.93
CA ASP A 32 6.49 -10.88 25.21
C ASP A 32 7.41 -11.55 24.19
N ASP A 33 7.75 -10.79 23.14
CA ASP A 33 8.61 -11.20 22.04
C ASP A 33 10.10 -11.26 22.38
N LEU A 34 10.48 -10.75 23.56
CA LEU A 34 11.86 -10.80 24.07
C LEU A 34 12.10 -12.00 25.00
N SER A 35 11.05 -12.71 25.42
CA SER A 35 11.18 -13.85 26.32
C SER A 35 11.71 -15.12 25.61
N ASP A 36 12.61 -15.82 26.30
CA ASP A 36 13.12 -17.13 25.85
C ASP A 36 11.97 -18.14 25.66
N GLU A 37 10.94 -18.08 26.52
CA GLU A 37 9.80 -18.99 26.45
C GLU A 37 9.01 -18.81 25.14
N THR A 38 8.75 -17.57 24.71
CA THR A 38 8.10 -17.29 23.43
C THR A 38 8.99 -17.74 22.27
N ALA A 39 10.29 -17.45 22.30
CA ALA A 39 11.22 -17.87 21.26
C ALA A 39 11.26 -19.41 21.09
N GLU A 40 11.32 -20.15 22.19
CA GLU A 40 11.27 -21.62 22.19
C GLU A 40 9.94 -22.16 21.64
N TRP A 41 8.83 -21.53 22.01
CA TRP A 41 7.50 -21.89 21.51
C TRP A 41 7.39 -21.67 20.00
N VAL A 42 7.83 -20.52 19.48
CA VAL A 42 7.86 -20.22 18.04
C VAL A 42 8.69 -21.27 17.30
N ALA A 43 9.88 -21.59 17.81
CA ALA A 43 10.74 -22.61 17.22
C ALA A 43 10.06 -24.00 17.20
N ALA A 44 9.33 -24.36 18.26
CA ALA A 44 8.60 -25.62 18.34
C ALA A 44 7.42 -25.68 17.35
N GLN A 45 6.65 -24.60 17.21
CA GLN A 45 5.57 -24.50 16.24
C GLN A 45 6.08 -24.60 14.80
N ASN A 46 7.19 -23.92 14.49
CA ASN A 46 7.83 -23.99 13.18
C ASN A 46 8.32 -25.41 12.87
N ARG A 47 8.95 -26.10 13.82
CA ARG A 47 9.37 -27.51 13.64
C ARG A 47 8.19 -28.42 13.29
N LEU A 48 7.06 -28.30 13.99
CA LEU A 48 5.87 -29.09 13.66
C LEU A 48 5.32 -28.74 12.28
N THR A 49 5.21 -27.44 11.97
CA THR A 49 4.69 -26.94 10.69
C THR A 49 5.53 -27.45 9.52
N PHE A 50 6.85 -27.24 9.55
CA PHE A 50 7.73 -27.74 8.49
C PHE A 50 7.73 -29.27 8.42
N GLY A 51 7.72 -29.98 9.56
CA GLY A 51 7.54 -31.44 9.58
C GLY A 51 6.22 -31.92 8.97
N TYR A 52 5.16 -31.12 8.98
CA TYR A 52 3.92 -31.40 8.24
C TYR A 52 4.07 -31.10 6.74
N LEU A 53 4.55 -29.90 6.40
CA LEU A 53 4.68 -29.45 5.02
C LEU A 53 5.68 -30.29 4.21
N ASP A 54 6.78 -30.75 4.81
CA ASP A 54 7.81 -31.59 4.18
C ASP A 54 7.28 -32.98 3.78
N ARG A 55 6.15 -33.41 4.36
CA ARG A 55 5.49 -34.68 4.00
C ARG A 55 4.54 -34.56 2.82
N ILE A 56 4.31 -33.36 2.29
CA ILE A 56 3.42 -33.14 1.14
C ILE A 56 4.19 -33.54 -0.13
N PRO A 57 3.81 -34.63 -0.82
CA PRO A 57 4.66 -35.26 -1.83
C PRO A 57 4.92 -34.39 -3.07
N PHE A 58 4.01 -33.47 -3.38
CA PHE A 58 4.11 -32.56 -4.54
C PHE A 58 4.69 -31.18 -4.19
N ARG A 59 5.15 -30.95 -2.95
CA ARG A 59 5.62 -29.61 -2.52
C ARG A 59 6.84 -29.13 -3.29
N ASP A 60 7.82 -30.01 -3.50
CA ASP A 60 9.04 -29.63 -4.22
C ASP A 60 8.78 -29.44 -5.72
N ASP A 61 7.87 -30.21 -6.30
CA ASP A 61 7.43 -30.03 -7.69
C ASP A 61 6.75 -28.67 -7.87
N LEU A 62 5.86 -28.30 -6.93
CA LEU A 62 5.21 -27.00 -6.90
C LEU A 62 6.23 -25.87 -6.72
N ARG A 63 7.20 -26.01 -5.80
CA ARG A 63 8.28 -25.03 -5.63
C ARG A 63 9.05 -24.82 -6.93
N ARG A 64 9.47 -25.89 -7.61
CA ARG A 64 10.19 -25.78 -8.90
C ARG A 64 9.34 -25.11 -9.97
N ARG A 65 8.04 -25.43 -10.07
CA ARG A 65 7.14 -24.78 -11.03
C ARG A 65 6.96 -23.29 -10.70
N MET A 66 6.76 -22.94 -9.43
CA MET A 66 6.66 -21.54 -9.00
C MET A 66 7.94 -20.76 -9.31
N THR A 67 9.12 -21.34 -9.07
CA THR A 67 10.41 -20.73 -9.45
C THR A 67 10.47 -20.46 -10.95
N GLN A 68 10.15 -21.43 -11.80
CA GLN A 68 10.11 -21.23 -13.26
C GLN A 68 9.14 -20.14 -13.70
N LEU A 69 8.00 -20.02 -13.02
CA LEU A 69 6.98 -19.01 -13.35
C LEU A 69 7.43 -17.59 -13.00
N VAL A 70 8.31 -17.41 -12.01
CA VAL A 70 8.82 -16.09 -11.61
C VAL A 70 10.20 -15.78 -12.15
N ASP A 71 10.91 -16.75 -12.72
CA ASP A 71 12.23 -16.57 -13.32
C ASP A 71 12.12 -15.94 -14.72
N TYR A 72 11.80 -14.65 -14.74
CA TYR A 72 11.75 -13.84 -15.96
C TYR A 72 12.11 -12.38 -15.67
N PRO A 73 12.72 -11.65 -16.63
CA PRO A 73 13.09 -10.25 -16.44
C PRO A 73 11.86 -9.34 -16.22
N ARG A 74 11.99 -8.43 -15.27
CA ARG A 74 10.96 -7.42 -14.92
C ARG A 74 11.59 -6.05 -14.78
N SER A 75 10.88 -5.01 -15.22
CA SER A 75 11.29 -3.61 -15.10
C SER A 75 10.12 -2.77 -14.59
N SER A 76 10.39 -1.82 -13.70
CA SER A 76 9.42 -0.76 -13.40
C SER A 76 9.31 0.21 -14.58
N ALA A 77 8.25 1.03 -14.58
CA ALA A 77 8.25 2.27 -15.34
C ALA A 77 9.37 3.20 -14.82
N PRO A 78 10.05 3.94 -15.71
CA PRO A 78 11.05 4.90 -15.27
C PRO A 78 10.41 6.16 -14.70
N GLU A 79 10.99 6.66 -13.61
CA GLU A 79 10.79 8.02 -13.12
C GLU A 79 11.80 8.94 -13.81
N GLN A 80 11.35 10.09 -14.29
CA GLN A 80 12.20 11.05 -14.99
C GLN A 80 12.47 12.27 -14.10
N LYS A 81 13.74 12.57 -13.85
CA LYS A 81 14.20 13.82 -13.22
C LYS A 81 15.24 14.51 -14.10
N GLY A 82 14.84 15.59 -14.75
CA GLY A 82 15.65 16.26 -15.76
C GLY A 82 16.14 15.27 -16.85
N PRO A 83 17.46 15.09 -17.05
CA PRO A 83 17.98 14.16 -18.05
C PRO A 83 18.03 12.70 -17.59
N TRP A 84 17.70 12.41 -16.33
CA TRP A 84 17.84 11.09 -15.74
C TRP A 84 16.53 10.32 -15.79
N LEU A 85 16.63 9.04 -16.15
CA LEU A 85 15.61 8.02 -15.98
C LEU A 85 16.07 7.06 -14.89
N LEU A 86 15.28 6.91 -13.85
CA LEU A 86 15.49 5.96 -12.77
C LEU A 86 14.46 4.84 -12.89
N PHE A 87 14.90 3.59 -12.87
CA PHE A 87 14.00 2.44 -12.85
C PHE A 87 14.60 1.26 -12.10
N ALA A 88 13.76 0.37 -11.59
CA ALA A 88 14.18 -0.87 -10.98
C ALA A 88 14.05 -2.03 -11.97
N ARG A 89 15.00 -2.97 -11.96
CA ARG A 89 14.98 -4.19 -12.76
C ARG A 89 15.31 -5.41 -11.90
N ASN A 90 14.64 -6.53 -12.18
CA ASN A 90 14.92 -7.82 -11.60
C ASN A 90 15.11 -8.82 -12.75
N ASP A 91 16.22 -9.54 -12.78
CA ASP A 91 16.55 -10.46 -13.87
C ASP A 91 15.74 -11.77 -13.86
N GLY A 92 15.06 -12.07 -12.75
CA GLY A 92 14.20 -13.24 -12.58
C GLY A 92 14.15 -13.73 -11.14
N LEU A 93 15.31 -13.96 -10.50
CA LEU A 93 15.38 -14.60 -9.18
C LEU A 93 16.18 -13.80 -8.15
N GLN A 94 16.63 -12.59 -8.49
CA GLN A 94 17.16 -11.67 -7.50
C GLN A 94 16.15 -11.45 -6.36
N ASN A 95 16.62 -11.48 -5.12
CA ASN A 95 15.77 -11.29 -3.93
C ASN A 95 15.12 -9.90 -3.94
N GLN A 96 15.86 -8.89 -4.40
CA GLN A 96 15.42 -7.51 -4.53
C GLN A 96 15.72 -7.00 -5.95
N ALA A 97 14.86 -6.14 -6.49
CA ALA A 97 15.15 -5.45 -7.74
C ALA A 97 16.34 -4.48 -7.57
N VAL A 98 17.17 -4.38 -8.60
CA VAL A 98 18.32 -3.46 -8.67
C VAL A 98 17.87 -2.15 -9.31
N TYR A 99 18.29 -1.03 -8.74
CA TYR A 99 17.98 0.29 -9.26
C TYR A 99 19.03 0.72 -10.28
N TYR A 100 18.57 1.18 -11.43
CA TYR A 100 19.36 1.66 -12.55
C TYR A 100 19.08 3.12 -12.82
N LEU A 101 20.12 3.82 -13.26
CA LEU A 101 20.05 5.18 -13.76
C LEU A 101 20.47 5.20 -15.23
N GLN A 102 19.75 5.95 -16.04
CA GLN A 102 20.01 6.07 -17.47
C GLN A 102 19.85 7.55 -17.88
N ARG A 103 20.75 8.06 -18.72
CA ARG A 103 20.66 9.45 -19.20
C ARG A 103 19.91 9.52 -20.54
N GLY A 104 18.66 9.95 -20.50
CA GLY A 104 17.73 9.84 -21.64
C GLY A 104 17.43 8.39 -22.01
N GLU A 105 16.55 8.18 -23.00
CA GLU A 105 16.11 6.83 -23.40
C GLU A 105 17.18 6.03 -24.17
N ASP A 106 18.13 6.71 -24.82
CA ASP A 106 19.22 6.11 -25.61
C ASP A 106 20.55 6.01 -24.85
N GLY A 107 20.60 6.48 -23.60
CA GLY A 107 21.81 6.42 -22.77
C GLY A 107 22.16 5.00 -22.31
N GLU A 108 23.39 4.79 -21.85
CA GLU A 108 23.76 3.54 -21.18
C GLU A 108 23.04 3.42 -19.83
N GLU A 109 22.57 2.20 -19.52
CA GLU A 109 21.96 1.88 -18.23
C GLU A 109 23.08 1.54 -17.23
N GLU A 110 23.15 2.29 -16.13
CA GLU A 110 24.14 2.11 -15.07
C GLU A 110 23.46 1.62 -13.79
N VAL A 111 24.06 0.65 -13.09
CA VAL A 111 23.60 0.28 -11.74
C VAL A 111 23.83 1.44 -10.80
N LEU A 112 22.76 1.93 -10.17
CA LEU A 112 22.81 2.96 -9.15
C LEU A 112 22.93 2.35 -7.75
N LEU A 113 22.05 1.38 -7.45
CA LEU A 113 21.95 0.76 -6.14
C LEU A 113 21.48 -0.68 -6.28
N ASP A 114 22.26 -1.61 -5.73
CA ASP A 114 21.90 -3.02 -5.64
C ASP A 114 21.53 -3.39 -4.19
N PRO A 115 20.23 -3.55 -3.86
CA PRO A 115 19.84 -3.94 -2.51
C PRO A 115 20.31 -5.35 -2.11
N ASN A 116 20.64 -6.22 -3.08
CA ASN A 116 21.08 -7.59 -2.80
C ASN A 116 22.44 -7.65 -2.11
N VAL A 117 23.26 -6.59 -2.19
CA VAL A 117 24.53 -6.50 -1.47
C VAL A 117 24.41 -5.90 -0.06
N LEU A 118 23.22 -5.41 0.33
CA LEU A 118 23.00 -4.80 1.64
C LEU A 118 22.85 -5.83 2.77
N SER A 119 22.54 -7.09 2.43
CA SER A 119 22.45 -8.19 3.41
C SER A 119 22.76 -9.54 2.75
N PRO A 120 23.44 -10.46 3.47
CA PRO A 120 23.84 -11.75 2.90
C PRO A 120 22.66 -12.67 2.55
N ASP A 121 21.50 -12.47 3.17
CA ASP A 121 20.28 -13.27 3.00
C ASP A 121 19.19 -12.55 2.20
N GLY A 122 19.45 -11.34 1.71
CA GLY A 122 18.49 -10.54 0.91
C GLY A 122 17.31 -9.97 1.70
N THR A 123 17.38 -9.96 3.03
CA THR A 123 16.31 -9.48 3.92
C THR A 123 16.29 -7.96 4.12
N THR A 124 17.32 -7.26 3.65
CA THR A 124 17.35 -5.79 3.61
C THR A 124 16.80 -5.30 2.27
N ARG A 125 15.83 -4.37 2.33
CA ARG A 125 15.18 -3.78 1.15
C ARG A 125 15.36 -2.27 1.13
N VAL A 126 15.30 -1.69 -0.08
CA VAL A 126 15.10 -0.26 -0.27
C VAL A 126 13.60 -0.02 -0.35
N ALA A 127 13.06 0.79 0.57
CA ALA A 127 11.63 1.04 0.70
C ALA A 127 11.14 2.17 -0.22
N GLY A 128 12.04 3.07 -0.61
CA GLY A 128 11.77 4.21 -1.48
C GLY A 128 13.02 5.05 -1.64
N LEU A 129 13.04 5.89 -2.67
CA LEU A 129 14.11 6.84 -2.91
C LEU A 129 13.56 8.07 -3.63
N THR A 130 14.24 9.20 -3.51
CA THR A 130 13.84 10.45 -4.14
C THR A 130 15.06 11.31 -4.50
N PHE A 131 14.98 12.01 -5.62
CA PHE A 131 15.98 12.99 -6.05
C PHE A 131 15.82 14.31 -5.28
N ASP A 132 16.92 14.99 -5.01
CA ASP A 132 16.84 16.43 -4.76
C ASP A 132 16.41 17.18 -6.02
N HIS A 133 15.94 18.42 -5.86
CA HIS A 133 15.44 19.21 -6.97
C HIS A 133 16.46 19.36 -8.13
N ALA A 134 17.76 19.45 -7.81
CA ALA A 134 18.82 19.61 -8.80
C ALA A 134 19.34 18.28 -9.39
N ALA A 135 18.82 17.13 -8.97
CA ALA A 135 19.29 15.79 -9.33
C ALA A 135 20.80 15.62 -9.12
N ARG A 136 21.31 16.11 -7.99
CA ARG A 136 22.67 15.94 -7.48
C ARG A 136 22.76 14.80 -6.47
N PHE A 137 21.71 14.58 -5.69
CA PHE A 137 21.65 13.60 -4.63
C PHE A 137 20.40 12.72 -4.76
N ILE A 138 20.50 11.50 -4.22
CA ILE A 138 19.36 10.64 -3.97
C ILE A 138 19.35 10.26 -2.50
N ALA A 139 18.25 10.54 -1.82
CA ALA A 139 17.99 9.99 -0.50
C ALA A 139 17.13 8.74 -0.65
N TYR A 140 17.47 7.68 0.08
CA TYR A 140 16.76 6.41 0.03
C TYR A 140 16.56 5.81 1.42
N MET A 141 15.44 5.12 1.61
CA MET A 141 15.07 4.46 2.87
C MET A 141 15.43 2.99 2.81
N VAL A 142 16.15 2.50 3.81
CA VAL A 142 16.52 1.09 3.99
C VAL A 142 15.70 0.50 5.13
N SER A 143 15.11 -0.68 4.90
CA SER A 143 14.37 -1.45 5.89
C SER A 143 15.05 -2.80 6.07
N HIS A 144 15.33 -3.17 7.31
CA HIS A 144 15.97 -4.44 7.67
C HIS A 144 14.94 -5.47 8.13
N ALA A 145 15.09 -6.72 7.69
CA ALA A 145 14.26 -7.86 8.07
C ALA A 145 12.74 -7.63 7.92
N GLY A 146 12.34 -6.75 7.00
CA GLY A 146 10.93 -6.41 6.75
C GLY A 146 10.28 -5.52 7.82
N SER A 147 11.05 -4.91 8.73
CA SER A 147 10.53 -3.98 9.72
C SER A 147 9.98 -2.70 9.09
N ASP A 148 8.99 -2.09 9.73
CA ASP A 148 8.51 -0.74 9.40
C ASP A 148 9.53 0.34 9.78
N TRP A 149 10.49 0.04 10.65
CA TRP A 149 11.61 0.93 10.94
C TRP A 149 12.52 1.05 9.72
N GLN A 150 12.90 2.29 9.43
CA GLN A 150 13.71 2.64 8.28
C GLN A 150 14.89 3.52 8.70
N GLN A 151 15.94 3.45 7.90
CA GLN A 151 17.10 4.32 7.94
C GLN A 151 17.18 5.09 6.62
N ILE A 152 17.28 6.41 6.65
CA ILE A 152 17.55 7.20 5.44
C ILE A 152 19.06 7.27 5.23
N ARG A 153 19.49 7.11 3.98
CA ARG A 153 20.87 7.29 3.50
C ARG A 153 20.86 8.19 2.28
N VAL A 154 22.00 8.84 2.02
CA VAL A 154 22.15 9.76 0.88
C VAL A 154 23.26 9.30 -0.05
N LEU A 155 23.01 9.32 -1.35
CA LEU A 155 23.96 9.00 -2.42
C LEU A 155 24.23 10.26 -3.26
N ASP A 156 25.49 10.56 -3.51
CA ASP A 156 25.93 11.60 -4.44
C ASP A 156 25.97 11.03 -5.87
N LEU A 157 25.20 11.63 -6.79
CA LEU A 157 25.08 11.12 -8.15
C LEU A 157 26.33 11.37 -9.01
N ALA A 158 27.15 12.36 -8.67
CA ALA A 158 28.37 12.66 -9.41
C ALA A 158 29.51 11.70 -9.03
N THR A 159 29.66 11.39 -7.74
CA THR A 159 30.73 10.49 -7.27
C THR A 159 30.30 9.03 -7.19
N ARG A 160 28.99 8.75 -7.14
CA ARG A 160 28.40 7.44 -6.85
C ARG A 160 28.71 6.93 -5.44
N GLU A 161 29.11 7.82 -4.54
CA GLU A 161 29.41 7.47 -3.15
C GLU A 161 28.19 7.68 -2.26
N ILE A 162 28.01 6.78 -1.30
CA ILE A 162 27.06 6.97 -0.20
C ILE A 162 27.73 7.94 0.77
N LEU A 163 27.06 9.06 1.07
CA LEU A 163 27.54 10.04 2.01
C LEU A 163 27.50 9.50 3.45
N PRO A 164 28.27 10.08 4.39
CA PRO A 164 28.20 9.70 5.81
C PRO A 164 26.82 9.96 6.45
N ASP A 165 25.98 10.77 5.81
CA ASP A 165 24.64 11.13 6.25
C ASP A 165 23.74 9.90 6.42
N THR A 166 23.34 9.66 7.67
CA THR A 166 22.49 8.55 8.08
C THR A 166 21.47 9.04 9.11
N VAL A 167 20.20 8.67 8.91
CA VAL A 167 19.09 9.08 9.79
C VAL A 167 18.32 7.84 10.24
N ASP A 168 18.36 7.58 11.55
CA ASP A 168 17.72 6.42 12.17
C ASP A 168 16.31 6.73 12.72
N TRP A 169 15.57 5.65 13.02
CA TRP A 169 14.25 5.68 13.68
C TRP A 169 13.14 6.33 12.84
N VAL A 170 13.29 6.27 11.52
CA VAL A 170 12.29 6.75 10.56
C VAL A 170 11.18 5.72 10.42
N LYS A 171 9.93 6.17 10.48
CA LYS A 171 8.73 5.35 10.28
C LYS A 171 7.56 6.29 10.00
N VAL A 172 6.65 5.94 9.07
CA VAL A 172 5.57 6.83 8.60
C VAL A 172 6.10 8.21 8.18
N SER A 173 7.01 8.22 7.20
CA SER A 173 7.74 9.42 6.77
C SER A 173 7.76 9.54 5.25
N ALA A 174 7.77 10.79 4.76
CA ALA A 174 8.29 11.12 3.44
C ALA A 174 9.77 11.56 3.57
N ILE A 175 10.43 11.80 2.43
CA ILE A 175 11.68 12.57 2.38
C ILE A 175 11.38 13.79 1.51
N ALA A 176 11.31 14.96 2.11
CA ALA A 176 10.96 16.18 1.39
C ALA A 176 12.19 17.09 1.30
N TRP A 177 12.80 17.15 0.11
CA TRP A 177 13.98 17.97 -0.13
C TRP A 177 13.66 19.46 -0.02
N HIS A 178 14.61 20.20 0.56
CA HIS A 178 14.61 21.65 0.55
C HIS A 178 16.01 22.20 0.82
N GLY A 179 16.56 22.97 -0.12
CA GLY A 179 17.89 23.55 0.02
C GLY A 179 18.99 22.48 0.12
N ASP A 180 19.84 22.55 1.15
CA ASP A 180 20.99 21.64 1.34
C ASP A 180 20.66 20.42 2.23
N GLY A 181 19.39 19.99 2.26
CA GLY A 181 18.91 18.97 3.18
C GLY A 181 17.48 18.53 2.90
N PHE A 182 16.88 17.81 3.84
CA PHE A 182 15.53 17.30 3.70
C PHE A 182 14.78 17.23 5.04
N TYR A 183 13.46 17.37 4.95
CA TYR A 183 12.55 17.06 6.05
C TYR A 183 12.24 15.57 6.09
N TYR A 184 12.04 15.07 7.30
CA TYR A 184 11.63 13.69 7.54
C TYR A 184 10.89 13.59 8.88
N SER A 185 10.17 12.49 9.06
CA SER A 185 9.48 12.16 10.29
C SER A 185 10.09 10.94 10.97
N ARG A 186 10.08 10.95 12.30
CA ARG A 186 10.62 9.86 13.11
C ARG A 186 9.87 9.73 14.42
N TYR A 187 10.07 8.60 15.06
CA TYR A 187 9.78 8.45 16.48
C TYR A 187 11.05 8.64 17.32
N PRO A 188 10.87 8.92 18.62
CA PRO A 188 11.94 8.76 19.58
C PRO A 188 12.50 7.33 19.53
N GLU A 189 13.80 7.21 19.79
CA GLU A 189 14.45 5.92 19.93
C GLU A 189 13.79 5.11 21.07
N PRO A 190 13.36 3.85 20.83
CA PRO A 190 12.84 3.00 21.88
C PRO A 190 13.92 2.71 22.93
N GLY A 191 13.54 2.69 24.22
CA GLY A 191 14.43 2.19 25.27
C GLY A 191 14.76 0.71 25.07
N GLU A 192 15.98 0.29 25.45
CA GLU A 192 16.49 -1.09 25.27
C GLU A 192 15.57 -2.16 25.88
N ASP A 193 14.77 -1.80 26.89
CA ASP A 193 13.88 -2.67 27.65
C ASP A 193 12.47 -2.83 27.05
N LYS A 194 12.11 -2.06 26.01
CA LYS A 194 10.73 -1.99 25.51
C LYS A 194 10.44 -2.81 24.25
N GLY A 195 11.47 -3.38 23.61
CA GLY A 195 11.31 -4.13 22.36
C GLY A 195 10.91 -3.22 21.19
N ALA A 196 11.84 -2.97 20.26
CA ALA A 196 11.59 -2.05 19.14
C ALA A 196 10.43 -2.47 18.21
N TYR A 197 10.03 -3.75 18.23
CA TYR A 197 9.04 -4.31 17.31
C TYR A 197 7.64 -4.51 17.90
N SER A 198 7.49 -4.39 19.23
CA SER A 198 6.23 -4.60 19.93
C SER A 198 5.78 -3.36 20.73
N ALA A 199 6.73 -2.55 21.22
CA ALA A 199 6.42 -1.30 21.91
C ALA A 199 5.53 -0.37 21.10
N ARG A 200 4.59 0.28 21.80
CA ARG A 200 3.78 1.35 21.22
C ARG A 200 4.68 2.50 20.75
N ASN A 201 4.45 2.96 19.53
CA ASN A 201 5.15 4.11 18.94
C ASN A 201 4.29 5.34 19.17
N ASP A 202 4.71 6.20 20.10
CA ASP A 202 4.06 7.46 20.45
C ASP A 202 5.06 8.60 20.17
N ASP A 203 4.53 9.82 20.05
CA ASP A 203 5.31 11.06 19.90
C ASP A 203 6.02 11.21 18.54
N HIS A 204 5.27 11.04 17.45
CA HIS A 204 5.79 11.22 16.10
C HIS A 204 6.21 12.67 15.85
N GLN A 205 7.41 12.91 15.30
CA GLN A 205 8.00 14.24 15.18
C GLN A 205 8.52 14.48 13.75
N VAL A 206 8.59 15.74 13.33
CA VAL A 206 9.19 16.15 12.05
C VAL A 206 10.49 16.89 12.32
N PHE A 207 11.55 16.48 11.63
CA PHE A 207 12.88 17.06 11.69
C PHE A 207 13.34 17.55 10.31
N TYR A 208 14.36 18.38 10.30
CA TYR A 208 15.13 18.74 9.12
C TYR A 208 16.59 18.29 9.31
N HIS A 209 17.07 17.45 8.39
CA HIS A 209 18.45 17.01 8.30
C HIS A 209 19.22 17.87 7.31
N ALA A 210 20.29 18.52 7.77
CA ALA A 210 21.20 19.25 6.90
C ALA A 210 22.35 18.32 6.49
N LEU A 211 22.64 18.21 5.19
CA LEU A 211 23.69 17.32 4.70
C LEU A 211 25.06 17.70 5.28
N GLY A 212 25.87 16.69 5.56
CA GLY A 212 27.19 16.80 6.19
C GLY A 212 27.16 17.02 7.70
N THR A 213 25.99 16.92 8.35
CA THR A 213 25.85 17.08 9.80
C THR A 213 25.38 15.78 10.48
N PRO A 214 25.76 15.51 11.75
CA PRO A 214 25.26 14.34 12.44
C PRO A 214 23.77 14.47 12.75
N GLN A 215 23.01 13.37 12.73
CA GLN A 215 21.57 13.35 13.05
C GLN A 215 21.22 14.04 14.39
N SER A 216 22.12 14.00 15.37
CA SER A 216 21.95 14.69 16.66
C SER A 216 21.86 16.21 16.57
N SER A 217 22.24 16.79 15.43
CA SER A 217 22.15 18.21 15.12
C SER A 217 20.92 18.57 14.27
N ASP A 218 20.09 17.58 13.93
CA ASP A 218 18.87 17.80 13.17
C ASP A 218 17.93 18.74 13.91
N ARG A 219 17.33 19.66 13.16
CA ARG A 219 16.45 20.68 13.72
C ARG A 219 15.04 20.11 13.85
N LEU A 220 14.47 20.15 15.05
CA LEU A 220 13.06 19.87 15.25
C LEU A 220 12.21 20.93 14.51
N VAL A 221 11.33 20.48 13.62
CA VAL A 221 10.49 21.33 12.76
C VAL A 221 9.07 21.38 13.27
N TYR A 222 8.52 20.23 13.69
CA TYR A 222 7.19 20.13 14.23
C TYR A 222 7.10 19.04 15.30
N HIS A 223 6.37 19.33 16.37
CA HIS A 223 6.11 18.45 17.50
C HIS A 223 4.79 18.83 18.17
N ASP A 224 4.01 17.84 18.59
CA ASP A 224 2.74 18.01 19.30
C ASP A 224 2.72 17.12 20.56
N PRO A 225 3.35 17.55 21.67
CA PRO A 225 3.48 16.74 22.88
C PRO A 225 2.13 16.52 23.61
N ASP A 226 1.11 17.30 23.29
CA ASP A 226 -0.23 17.16 23.88
C ASP A 226 -1.04 16.03 23.19
N HIS A 227 -0.60 15.59 22.00
CA HIS A 227 -1.30 14.58 21.20
C HIS A 227 -0.33 13.55 20.61
N LEU A 228 0.20 12.70 21.50
CA LEU A 228 1.25 11.73 21.17
C LEU A 228 0.87 10.68 20.11
N GLN A 229 -0.43 10.48 19.87
CA GLN A 229 -0.98 9.48 18.93
C GLN A 229 -1.49 10.12 17.65
N ARG A 230 -0.64 10.98 17.09
CA ARG A 230 -0.81 11.60 15.77
C ARG A 230 0.31 11.20 14.84
N PHE A 231 0.01 11.11 13.55
CA PHE A 231 1.06 11.15 12.54
C PHE A 231 1.25 12.58 12.05
N HIS A 232 2.49 12.88 11.67
CA HIS A 232 2.94 14.17 11.19
C HIS A 232 3.83 13.90 9.98
N VAL A 233 3.34 14.13 8.78
CA VAL A 233 4.08 13.85 7.53
C VAL A 233 4.25 15.17 6.78
N LEU A 234 5.50 15.52 6.48
CA LEU A 234 5.83 16.74 5.76
C LEU A 234 6.30 16.40 4.35
N GLY A 235 5.67 17.02 3.35
CA GLY A 235 6.07 17.04 1.94
C GLY A 235 6.45 18.44 1.47
N THR A 236 7.01 18.54 0.27
CA THR A 236 7.24 19.80 -0.44
C THR A 236 6.57 19.78 -1.81
N THR A 237 6.15 20.95 -2.31
CA THR A 237 5.74 21.10 -3.72
C THR A 237 6.93 20.90 -4.65
N GLU A 238 6.68 20.62 -5.94
CA GLU A 238 7.73 20.33 -6.92
C GLU A 238 8.79 21.45 -6.95
N ASP A 239 8.35 22.70 -6.87
CA ASP A 239 9.19 23.90 -6.86
C ASP A 239 9.89 24.19 -5.51
N GLU A 240 9.77 23.29 -4.54
CA GLU A 240 10.21 23.41 -3.14
C GLU A 240 9.74 24.70 -2.44
N ARG A 241 8.70 25.36 -2.96
CA ARG A 241 8.21 26.63 -2.40
C ARG A 241 7.39 26.41 -1.15
N PHE A 242 6.53 25.40 -1.12
CA PHE A 242 5.64 25.15 0.01
C PHE A 242 6.06 23.89 0.75
N ALA A 243 6.29 24.01 2.06
CA ALA A 243 6.27 22.86 2.96
C ALA A 243 4.81 22.57 3.34
N VAL A 244 4.40 21.32 3.17
CA VAL A 244 3.03 20.85 3.40
C VAL A 244 3.07 19.82 4.53
N LEU A 245 2.46 20.15 5.67
CA LEU A 245 2.36 19.27 6.83
C LEU A 245 0.95 18.70 6.93
N SER A 246 0.84 17.39 6.75
CA SER A 246 -0.37 16.62 7.00
C SER A 246 -0.31 16.00 8.40
N ILE A 247 -1.38 16.19 9.17
CA ILE A 247 -1.50 15.70 10.54
C ILE A 247 -2.73 14.82 10.64
N SER A 248 -2.59 13.57 11.06
CA SER A 248 -3.74 12.68 11.31
C SER A 248 -3.91 12.41 12.80
N ASP A 249 -5.16 12.35 13.26
CA ASP A 249 -5.52 12.16 14.68
C ASP A 249 -6.31 10.86 14.88
N ARG A 250 -5.84 9.81 14.20
CA ARG A 250 -6.51 8.51 14.15
C ARG A 250 -6.50 7.77 15.49
N GLY A 251 -5.57 8.11 16.40
CA GLY A 251 -5.58 7.64 17.78
C GLY A 251 -6.80 8.10 18.59
N GLN A 252 -7.48 9.16 18.16
CA GLN A 252 -8.77 9.60 18.70
C GLN A 252 -9.96 9.06 17.89
N GLY A 253 -9.73 8.09 16.99
CA GLY A 253 -10.77 7.48 16.17
C GLY A 253 -11.30 8.38 15.04
N LYS A 254 -10.58 9.47 14.72
CA LYS A 254 -10.91 10.40 13.64
C LYS A 254 -10.38 9.88 12.30
N ASP A 255 -11.09 10.20 11.22
CA ASP A 255 -10.74 9.78 9.86
C ASP A 255 -10.70 10.99 8.95
N GLY A 256 -9.48 11.40 8.57
CA GLY A 256 -9.20 12.69 7.97
C GLY A 256 -7.85 13.25 8.45
N ASN A 257 -7.51 14.43 7.97
CA ASN A 257 -6.27 15.11 8.36
C ASN A 257 -6.42 16.63 8.41
N ALA A 258 -5.72 17.23 9.37
CA ALA A 258 -5.41 18.65 9.29
C ALA A 258 -4.30 18.87 8.24
N LEU A 259 -4.31 20.07 7.65
CA LEU A 259 -3.37 20.48 6.62
C LEU A 259 -2.83 21.88 6.96
N LEU A 260 -1.53 21.94 7.25
CA LEU A 260 -0.79 23.18 7.49
C LEU A 260 0.22 23.38 6.36
N VAL A 261 0.40 24.62 5.91
CA VAL A 261 1.31 24.95 4.82
C VAL A 261 2.23 26.10 5.22
N LYS A 262 3.49 26.08 4.79
CA LYS A 262 4.44 27.16 5.01
C LYS A 262 5.08 27.56 3.69
N ASP A 263 5.04 28.84 3.33
CA ASP A 263 5.77 29.40 2.18
C ASP A 263 7.25 29.58 2.55
N LEU A 264 8.10 28.73 2.00
CA LEU A 264 9.53 28.65 2.32
C LEU A 264 10.36 29.79 1.72
N ARG A 265 9.76 30.65 0.87
CA ARG A 265 10.41 31.90 0.45
C ARG A 265 10.45 32.93 1.59
N GLU A 266 9.62 32.75 2.60
CA GLU A 266 9.59 33.58 3.81
C GLU A 266 10.45 32.91 4.89
N ALA A 267 11.69 33.38 5.07
CA ALA A 267 12.66 32.77 5.99
C ALA A 267 12.13 32.55 7.43
N HIS A 268 11.17 33.37 7.86
CA HIS A 268 10.52 33.29 9.17
C HIS A 268 8.98 33.19 9.07
N GLY A 269 8.46 32.66 7.96
CA GLY A 269 7.01 32.50 7.77
C GLY A 269 6.41 31.54 8.80
N ASP A 270 5.20 31.85 9.27
CA ASP A 270 4.41 30.99 10.14
C ASP A 270 3.72 29.87 9.35
N TRP A 271 3.27 28.82 10.05
CA TRP A 271 2.39 27.82 9.47
C TRP A 271 1.01 28.43 9.19
N LEU A 272 0.57 28.34 7.95
CA LEU A 272 -0.75 28.73 7.48
C LEU A 272 -1.71 27.54 7.59
N PRO A 273 -2.74 27.60 8.45
CA PRO A 273 -3.73 26.54 8.54
C PRO A 273 -4.65 26.56 7.33
N VAL A 274 -4.57 25.53 6.49
CA VAL A 274 -5.51 25.32 5.38
C VAL A 274 -6.77 24.61 5.88
N TRP A 275 -6.58 23.58 6.70
CA TRP A 275 -7.64 22.86 7.40
C TRP A 275 -7.14 22.38 8.76
N THR A 276 -7.96 22.48 9.81
CA THR A 276 -7.54 22.11 11.17
C THR A 276 -8.37 21.00 11.80
N GLU A 277 -9.48 20.64 11.16
CA GLU A 277 -10.30 19.51 11.59
C GLU A 277 -9.73 18.21 10.99
N PHE A 278 -10.19 17.07 11.51
CA PHE A 278 -9.74 15.74 11.08
C PHE A 278 -10.95 14.90 10.63
N ASP A 279 -11.89 15.55 9.97
CA ASP A 279 -13.18 15.03 9.50
C ASP A 279 -13.18 14.65 8.02
N ASP A 280 -12.31 15.27 7.22
CA ASP A 280 -12.12 15.04 5.80
C ASP A 280 -10.63 14.86 5.49
N GLN A 281 -10.33 14.27 4.34
CA GLN A 281 -8.98 14.06 3.83
C GLN A 281 -8.57 15.20 2.89
N PHE A 282 -7.32 15.62 2.99
CA PHE A 282 -6.73 16.68 2.15
C PHE A 282 -5.31 16.31 1.75
N THR A 283 -5.07 16.22 0.44
CA THR A 283 -3.76 15.98 -0.15
C THR A 283 -3.43 17.09 -1.13
N VAL A 284 -2.32 17.80 -0.92
CA VAL A 284 -1.80 18.76 -1.91
C VAL A 284 -1.20 17.97 -3.07
N LEU A 285 -1.71 18.22 -4.27
CA LEU A 285 -1.24 17.61 -5.51
C LEU A 285 -0.09 18.40 -6.11
N GLU A 286 -0.24 19.73 -6.14
CA GLU A 286 0.73 20.68 -6.70
C GLU A 286 0.38 22.12 -6.27
N ASN A 287 1.29 23.07 -6.47
CA ASN A 287 0.93 24.50 -6.49
C ASN A 287 0.75 25.07 -7.90
N ASP A 288 -0.28 25.91 -8.04
CA ASP A 288 -0.52 26.75 -9.21
C ASP A 288 -0.23 28.20 -8.82
N GLY A 289 1.05 28.58 -8.96
CA GLY A 289 1.56 29.86 -8.48
C GLY A 289 1.46 29.97 -6.95
N ASP A 290 0.58 30.86 -6.48
CA ASP A 290 0.34 31.10 -5.04
C ASP A 290 -0.72 30.18 -4.43
N ALA A 291 -1.51 29.49 -5.25
CA ALA A 291 -2.57 28.60 -4.80
C ALA A 291 -2.13 27.14 -4.82
N LEU A 292 -2.84 26.30 -4.07
CA LEU A 292 -2.65 24.85 -4.00
C LEU A 292 -3.78 24.15 -4.74
N LEU A 293 -3.45 23.13 -5.52
CA LEU A 293 -4.41 22.14 -6.01
C LEU A 293 -4.49 21.02 -4.97
N VAL A 294 -5.69 20.82 -4.41
CA VAL A 294 -5.91 19.92 -3.27
C VAL A 294 -6.98 18.90 -3.64
N LEU A 295 -6.63 17.62 -3.51
CA LEU A 295 -7.55 16.49 -3.57
C LEU A 295 -8.21 16.32 -2.19
N THR A 296 -9.54 16.24 -2.16
CA THR A 296 -10.30 16.12 -0.91
C THR A 296 -11.63 15.39 -1.07
N ASN A 297 -12.07 14.70 -0.03
CA ASN A 297 -13.41 14.12 0.07
C ASN A 297 -14.43 15.06 0.77
N ARG A 298 -14.03 16.29 1.11
CA ARG A 298 -14.92 17.26 1.75
C ARG A 298 -16.11 17.60 0.87
N HIS A 299 -17.30 17.26 1.36
CA HIS A 299 -18.58 17.33 0.63
C HIS A 299 -18.57 16.55 -0.70
N ALA A 300 -17.69 15.56 -0.81
CA ALA A 300 -17.49 14.74 -1.99
C ALA A 300 -16.97 13.34 -1.59
N PRO A 301 -17.82 12.41 -1.11
CA PRO A 301 -17.42 11.03 -0.77
C PRO A 301 -16.56 10.29 -1.80
N ASN A 302 -16.68 10.62 -3.09
CA ASN A 302 -15.89 10.08 -4.21
C ASN A 302 -14.72 10.98 -4.63
N GLN A 303 -14.38 11.93 -3.76
CA GLN A 303 -13.35 12.96 -3.91
C GLN A 303 -13.58 13.98 -5.02
N ARG A 304 -12.92 15.13 -4.87
CA ARG A 304 -12.87 16.24 -5.83
C ARG A 304 -11.52 16.94 -5.73
N VAL A 305 -11.19 17.74 -6.74
CA VAL A 305 -10.02 18.65 -6.68
C VAL A 305 -10.50 20.08 -6.54
N VAL A 306 -9.95 20.79 -5.56
CA VAL A 306 -10.20 22.21 -5.32
C VAL A 306 -8.91 23.02 -5.39
N ARG A 307 -9.00 24.28 -5.78
CA ARG A 307 -7.92 25.26 -5.70
C ARG A 307 -8.12 26.10 -4.44
N ILE A 308 -7.08 26.20 -3.61
CA ILE A 308 -7.08 26.92 -2.33
C ILE A 308 -5.90 27.88 -2.26
N ASP A 309 -6.14 29.16 -1.98
CA ASP A 309 -5.08 30.08 -1.56
C ASP A 309 -4.80 29.85 -0.06
N PRO A 310 -3.61 29.38 0.34
CA PRO A 310 -3.31 29.10 1.74
C PRO A 310 -3.31 30.36 2.63
N ARG A 311 -3.23 31.57 2.06
CA ARG A 311 -3.38 32.84 2.80
C ARG A 311 -4.85 33.25 2.97
N HIS A 312 -5.76 32.68 2.20
CA HIS A 312 -7.20 32.88 2.29
C HIS A 312 -7.93 31.52 2.30
N PRO A 313 -7.67 30.66 3.31
CA PRO A 313 -8.05 29.26 3.28
C PRO A 313 -9.54 28.98 3.53
N ALA A 314 -10.34 30.03 3.76
CA ALA A 314 -11.77 29.88 4.01
C ALA A 314 -12.46 29.12 2.85
N GLU A 315 -13.25 28.09 3.18
CA GLU A 315 -13.91 27.24 2.20
C GLU A 315 -14.78 28.03 1.19
N THR A 316 -15.34 29.16 1.60
CA THR A 316 -16.11 30.06 0.73
C THR A 316 -15.28 30.69 -0.41
N ALA A 317 -13.95 30.66 -0.32
CA ALA A 317 -13.03 31.15 -1.34
C ALA A 317 -12.48 30.02 -2.24
N TRP A 318 -12.78 28.76 -1.95
CA TRP A 318 -12.29 27.63 -2.75
C TRP A 318 -12.92 27.61 -4.14
N THR A 319 -12.15 27.19 -5.13
CA THR A 319 -12.66 26.97 -6.49
C THR A 319 -12.57 25.50 -6.83
N THR A 320 -13.68 24.85 -7.18
CA THR A 320 -13.66 23.47 -7.69
C THR A 320 -12.96 23.42 -9.04
N VAL A 321 -11.95 22.56 -9.17
CA VAL A 321 -11.19 22.30 -10.40
C VAL A 321 -11.69 21.03 -11.07
N ILE A 322 -11.81 19.93 -10.32
CA ILE A 322 -12.43 18.69 -10.77
C ILE A 322 -13.58 18.39 -9.80
N ALA A 323 -14.81 18.38 -10.29
CA ALA A 323 -15.98 18.06 -9.48
C ALA A 323 -16.07 16.56 -9.17
N GLU A 324 -16.78 16.24 -8.07
CA GLU A 324 -17.11 14.86 -7.73
C GLU A 324 -17.92 14.18 -8.84
N ARG A 325 -17.72 12.86 -9.00
CA ARG A 325 -18.49 11.99 -9.88
C ARG A 325 -18.98 10.74 -9.14
N GLU A 326 -19.78 9.91 -9.81
CA GLU A 326 -20.22 8.63 -9.25
C GLU A 326 -19.06 7.64 -9.09
N GLU A 327 -18.10 7.66 -10.02
CA GLU A 327 -16.88 6.88 -9.94
C GLU A 327 -15.91 7.52 -8.93
N PRO A 328 -15.35 6.76 -7.97
CA PRO A 328 -14.35 7.28 -7.05
C PRO A 328 -13.11 7.77 -7.80
N LEU A 329 -12.63 8.95 -7.43
CA LEU A 329 -11.33 9.46 -7.83
C LEU A 329 -10.27 8.93 -6.85
N GLU A 330 -9.49 7.93 -7.27
CA GLU A 330 -8.47 7.28 -6.42
C GLU A 330 -7.21 8.14 -6.25
N GLY A 331 -6.93 9.01 -7.21
CA GLY A 331 -5.78 9.90 -7.18
C GLY A 331 -5.68 10.77 -8.41
N VAL A 332 -4.79 11.77 -8.33
CA VAL A 332 -4.51 12.67 -9.44
C VAL A 332 -3.00 12.83 -9.54
N GLY A 333 -2.42 12.39 -10.66
CA GLY A 333 -1.03 12.70 -10.97
C GLY A 333 -0.91 14.04 -11.67
N THR A 334 0.23 14.69 -11.55
CA THR A 334 0.57 15.93 -12.25
C THR A 334 1.73 15.66 -13.20
N ALA A 335 1.68 16.25 -14.40
CA ALA A 335 2.81 16.28 -15.35
C ALA A 335 2.50 17.26 -16.48
N GLY A 336 3.51 17.97 -17.00
CA GLY A 336 3.36 18.79 -18.20
C GLY A 336 2.24 19.83 -18.12
N GLY A 337 2.04 20.42 -16.94
CA GLY A 337 0.97 21.38 -16.63
C GLY A 337 -0.46 20.81 -16.67
N ARG A 338 -0.64 19.50 -16.50
CA ARG A 338 -1.94 18.81 -16.55
C ARG A 338 -2.19 17.96 -15.31
N LEU A 339 -3.47 17.68 -15.06
CA LEU A 339 -3.97 16.77 -14.05
C LEU A 339 -4.41 15.46 -14.72
N PHE A 340 -3.87 14.34 -14.27
CA PHE A 340 -4.24 13.00 -14.70
C PHE A 340 -5.09 12.34 -13.61
N ALA A 341 -6.40 12.56 -13.67
CA ALA A 341 -7.36 12.06 -12.72
C ALA A 341 -7.65 10.57 -12.95
N GLN A 342 -7.34 9.75 -11.95
CA GLN A 342 -7.46 8.30 -11.99
C GLN A 342 -8.75 7.89 -11.29
N TYR A 343 -9.74 7.50 -12.07
CA TYR A 343 -11.04 7.03 -11.58
C TYR A 343 -11.10 5.51 -11.54
N LEU A 344 -11.91 5.00 -10.63
CA LEU A 344 -12.21 3.57 -10.53
C LEU A 344 -13.65 3.30 -10.98
N GLU A 345 -13.81 2.72 -12.16
CA GLU A 345 -15.10 2.30 -12.70
C GLU A 345 -15.21 0.78 -12.60
N ASP A 346 -16.12 0.32 -11.74
CA ASP A 346 -16.30 -1.10 -11.39
C ASP A 346 -14.95 -1.81 -11.17
N VAL A 347 -14.12 -1.20 -10.31
CA VAL A 347 -12.83 -1.73 -9.89
C VAL A 347 -11.77 -1.79 -11.01
N THR A 348 -11.97 -1.05 -12.11
CA THR A 348 -10.97 -0.90 -13.19
C THR A 348 -10.64 0.57 -13.42
N SER A 349 -9.39 0.85 -13.76
CA SER A 349 -8.93 2.23 -13.89
C SER A 349 -9.48 2.91 -15.14
N ARG A 350 -9.75 4.21 -15.02
CA ARG A 350 -9.93 5.19 -16.11
C ARG A 350 -9.05 6.39 -15.82
N VAL A 351 -8.49 7.02 -16.86
CA VAL A 351 -7.65 8.20 -16.67
C VAL A 351 -8.18 9.34 -17.52
N HIS A 352 -8.59 10.42 -16.85
CA HIS A 352 -9.09 11.63 -17.48
C HIS A 352 -8.06 12.75 -17.31
N VAL A 353 -7.77 13.45 -18.40
CA VAL A 353 -6.79 14.54 -18.42
C VAL A 353 -7.52 15.88 -18.34
N TYR A 354 -7.09 16.73 -17.42
CA TYR A 354 -7.61 18.08 -17.24
C TYR A 354 -6.45 19.10 -17.26
N GLY A 355 -6.77 20.32 -17.68
CA GLY A 355 -5.93 21.48 -17.38
C GLY A 355 -6.00 21.84 -15.89
N PHE A 356 -5.03 22.61 -15.39
CA PHE A 356 -5.05 23.12 -14.00
C PHE A 356 -6.25 24.02 -13.72
N ASP A 357 -6.87 24.60 -14.75
CA ASP A 357 -8.11 25.38 -14.67
C ASP A 357 -9.37 24.50 -14.53
N GLY A 358 -9.25 23.18 -14.64
CA GLY A 358 -10.36 22.23 -14.58
C GLY A 358 -10.97 21.91 -15.96
N THR A 359 -10.42 22.45 -17.05
CA THR A 359 -10.89 22.14 -18.39
C THR A 359 -10.58 20.68 -18.73
N PHE A 360 -11.62 19.87 -18.95
CA PHE A 360 -11.44 18.50 -19.45
C PHE A 360 -10.84 18.51 -20.86
N GLU A 361 -9.75 17.78 -21.06
CA GLU A 361 -9.10 17.64 -22.36
C GLU A 361 -9.50 16.35 -23.08
N ARG A 362 -9.30 15.20 -22.43
CA ARG A 362 -9.49 13.86 -23.02
C ARG A 362 -9.50 12.76 -21.96
N GLU A 363 -9.99 11.59 -22.35
CA GLU A 363 -9.73 10.34 -21.64
C GLU A 363 -8.54 9.62 -22.29
N VAL A 364 -7.67 9.00 -21.51
CA VAL A 364 -6.55 8.20 -22.00
C VAL A 364 -7.06 6.84 -22.45
N GLU A 365 -6.79 6.49 -23.71
CA GLU A 365 -7.08 5.14 -24.22
C GLU A 365 -6.14 4.12 -23.56
N LEU A 366 -6.72 3.27 -22.69
CA LEU A 366 -6.01 2.20 -22.02
C LEU A 366 -6.05 0.90 -22.86
N PRO A 367 -5.05 0.00 -22.72
CA PRO A 367 -4.98 -1.25 -23.50
C PRO A 367 -6.15 -2.21 -23.28
N GLY A 368 -6.91 -2.03 -22.20
CA GLY A 368 -8.07 -2.83 -21.84
C GLY A 368 -8.50 -2.55 -20.40
N LEU A 369 -9.38 -3.41 -19.87
CA LEU A 369 -9.81 -3.35 -18.48
C LEU A 369 -8.71 -3.89 -17.55
N GLY A 370 -8.31 -3.09 -16.58
CA GLY A 370 -7.24 -3.46 -15.65
C GLY A 370 -6.89 -2.31 -14.71
N THR A 371 -5.66 -2.33 -14.23
CA THR A 371 -5.10 -1.37 -13.30
C THR A 371 -3.97 -0.61 -13.97
N ILE A 372 -3.91 0.69 -13.72
CA ILE A 372 -2.76 1.52 -14.07
C ILE A 372 -1.97 1.90 -12.81
N VAL A 373 -0.67 2.15 -12.98
CA VAL A 373 0.22 2.72 -11.97
C VAL A 373 1.11 3.74 -12.67
N GLY A 374 1.23 4.95 -12.14
CA GLY A 374 2.03 6.04 -12.72
C GLY A 374 1.19 7.30 -12.97
N PHE A 375 1.40 7.95 -14.12
CA PHE A 375 0.78 9.24 -14.49
C PHE A 375 1.19 10.45 -13.65
N ALA A 376 2.37 10.39 -13.04
CA ALA A 376 3.03 11.54 -12.42
C ALA A 376 4.37 11.81 -13.12
N GLY A 377 4.80 13.07 -13.11
CA GLY A 377 6.07 13.55 -13.66
C GLY A 377 6.22 15.05 -13.43
N GLU A 378 7.33 15.62 -13.88
CA GLU A 378 7.64 17.03 -13.64
C GLU A 378 6.69 17.98 -14.40
N HIS A 379 6.62 19.23 -13.92
CA HIS A 379 5.78 20.28 -14.49
C HIS A 379 6.09 20.55 -15.98
N ASP A 380 7.34 20.40 -16.40
CA ASP A 380 7.80 20.63 -17.77
C ASP A 380 7.84 19.35 -18.64
N ALA A 381 7.36 18.22 -18.10
CA ALA A 381 7.38 16.95 -18.81
C ALA A 381 6.58 17.01 -20.12
N THR A 382 7.16 16.49 -21.20
CA THR A 382 6.47 16.30 -22.49
C THR A 382 5.87 14.90 -22.65
N GLN A 383 6.33 13.98 -21.80
CA GLN A 383 5.93 12.59 -21.78
C GLN A 383 5.93 12.07 -20.35
N LEU A 384 5.21 10.98 -20.12
CA LEU A 384 5.22 10.25 -18.85
C LEU A 384 5.21 8.75 -19.11
N PHE A 385 5.49 7.98 -18.08
CA PHE A 385 5.42 6.53 -18.12
C PHE A 385 4.35 6.02 -17.17
N TYR A 386 3.64 4.99 -17.59
CA TYR A 386 2.71 4.27 -16.74
C TYR A 386 2.81 2.78 -16.99
N THR A 387 2.45 1.99 -15.99
CA THR A 387 2.34 0.54 -16.09
C THR A 387 0.87 0.17 -16.16
N PHE A 388 0.51 -0.71 -17.08
CA PHE A 388 -0.81 -1.36 -17.12
C PHE A 388 -0.66 -2.84 -16.76
N THR A 389 -1.61 -3.37 -15.98
CA THR A 389 -1.71 -4.80 -15.67
C THR A 389 -3.16 -5.23 -15.47
N SER A 390 -3.42 -6.54 -15.58
CA SER A 390 -4.67 -7.17 -15.14
C SER A 390 -4.37 -8.57 -14.63
N PHE A 391 -5.36 -9.35 -14.18
CA PHE A 391 -5.12 -10.74 -13.77
C PHE A 391 -4.51 -11.63 -14.87
N THR A 392 -4.76 -11.32 -16.14
CA THR A 392 -4.31 -12.09 -17.31
C THR A 392 -3.38 -11.32 -18.22
N ALA A 393 -3.05 -10.06 -17.89
CA ALA A 393 -2.08 -9.24 -18.62
C ALA A 393 -0.90 -8.88 -17.69
N PRO A 394 0.34 -9.34 -17.99
CA PRO A 394 1.51 -8.95 -17.21
C PRO A 394 1.73 -7.44 -17.25
N ALA A 395 2.43 -6.92 -16.25
CA ALA A 395 2.83 -5.53 -16.18
C ALA A 395 3.54 -5.11 -17.48
N THR A 396 2.96 -4.17 -18.20
CA THR A 396 3.52 -3.59 -19.43
C THR A 396 3.68 -2.10 -19.21
N VAL A 397 4.88 -1.57 -19.44
CA VAL A 397 5.19 -0.16 -19.35
C VAL A 397 4.85 0.51 -20.67
N TYR A 398 4.09 1.59 -20.60
CA TYR A 398 3.75 2.46 -21.69
C TYR A 398 4.41 3.82 -21.51
N ARG A 399 4.83 4.40 -22.62
CA ARG A 399 5.20 5.81 -22.73
C ARG A 399 4.01 6.56 -23.29
N TYR A 400 3.61 7.61 -22.61
CA TYR A 400 2.49 8.47 -22.98
C TYR A 400 3.01 9.83 -23.42
N ASP A 401 2.69 10.22 -24.65
CA ASP A 401 2.94 11.56 -25.17
C ASP A 401 1.81 12.48 -24.71
N ILE A 402 2.15 13.48 -23.89
CA ILE A 402 1.16 14.33 -23.23
C ILE A 402 0.43 15.22 -24.25
N ALA A 403 1.16 15.77 -25.22
CA ALA A 403 0.59 16.71 -26.19
C ALA A 403 -0.29 15.99 -27.23
N ARG A 404 0.16 14.81 -27.70
CA ARG A 404 -0.56 14.00 -28.68
C ARG A 404 -1.69 13.19 -28.05
N GLY A 405 -1.60 12.89 -26.76
CA GLY A 405 -2.54 12.04 -26.04
C GLY A 405 -2.46 10.58 -26.47
N ALA A 406 -1.25 10.07 -26.73
CA ALA A 406 -1.05 8.74 -27.31
C ALA A 406 -0.09 7.89 -26.48
N SER A 407 -0.48 6.64 -26.26
CA SER A 407 0.33 5.63 -25.58
C SER A 407 1.10 4.76 -26.58
N THR A 408 2.37 4.47 -26.29
CA THR A 408 3.17 3.47 -27.02
C THR A 408 3.79 2.50 -26.03
N VAL A 409 3.88 1.21 -26.37
CA VAL A 409 4.57 0.23 -25.53
C VAL A 409 6.04 0.63 -25.42
N TYR A 410 6.50 0.83 -24.18
CA TYR A 410 7.89 1.16 -23.87
C TYR A 410 8.67 -0.10 -23.48
N ARG A 411 8.13 -0.89 -22.54
CA ARG A 411 8.71 -2.17 -22.13
C ARG A 411 7.59 -3.19 -21.89
N ALA A 412 7.67 -4.31 -22.59
CA ALA A 412 6.80 -5.47 -22.37
C ALA A 412 7.58 -6.58 -21.68
N VAL A 413 6.86 -7.43 -20.95
CA VAL A 413 7.43 -8.61 -20.30
C VAL A 413 7.24 -9.83 -21.22
N GLU A 414 8.31 -10.61 -21.38
CA GLU A 414 8.24 -11.94 -21.96
C GLU A 414 8.01 -12.98 -20.85
N LEU A 415 6.87 -13.66 -20.90
CA LEU A 415 6.51 -14.66 -19.89
C LEU A 415 6.98 -16.07 -20.32
N PRO A 416 7.38 -16.92 -19.36
CA PRO A 416 7.76 -18.32 -19.64
C PRO A 416 6.53 -19.24 -19.84
N PHE A 417 5.34 -18.66 -20.05
CA PHE A 417 4.08 -19.35 -20.26
C PHE A 417 3.11 -18.45 -21.05
N ASP A 418 2.05 -19.04 -21.60
CA ASP A 418 1.04 -18.31 -22.36
C ASP A 418 -0.10 -17.82 -21.43
N PRO A 419 -0.19 -16.51 -21.14
CA PRO A 419 -1.25 -15.99 -20.28
C PRO A 419 -2.63 -16.03 -20.93
N SER A 420 -2.72 -16.17 -22.27
CA SER A 420 -3.99 -16.21 -23.00
C SER A 420 -4.82 -17.47 -22.73
N GLN A 421 -4.23 -18.47 -22.06
CA GLN A 421 -4.92 -19.66 -21.58
C GLN A 421 -5.86 -19.39 -20.39
N PHE A 422 -5.73 -18.24 -19.74
CA PHE A 422 -6.52 -17.85 -18.60
C PHE A 422 -7.53 -16.77 -18.98
N GLU A 423 -8.60 -16.69 -18.21
CA GLU A 423 -9.64 -15.68 -18.36
C GLU A 423 -10.08 -15.14 -17.01
N THR A 424 -10.62 -13.93 -17.05
CA THR A 424 -11.18 -13.24 -15.89
C THR A 424 -12.63 -12.91 -16.17
N THR A 425 -13.51 -13.25 -15.23
CA THR A 425 -14.92 -12.86 -15.25
C THR A 425 -15.19 -11.99 -14.03
N GLN A 426 -15.75 -10.81 -14.23
CA GLN A 426 -16.29 -10.00 -13.15
C GLN A 426 -17.75 -10.38 -12.90
N VAL A 427 -18.11 -10.57 -11.64
CA VAL A 427 -19.47 -10.85 -11.20
C VAL A 427 -19.86 -9.89 -10.09
N PHE A 428 -21.16 -9.69 -9.93
CA PHE A 428 -21.73 -8.92 -8.83
C PHE A 428 -22.60 -9.86 -8.00
N VAL A 429 -22.18 -10.10 -6.76
CA VAL A 429 -22.84 -11.00 -5.81
C VAL A 429 -23.72 -10.19 -4.89
N THR A 430 -24.93 -10.67 -4.64
CA THR A 430 -25.83 -10.02 -3.68
C THR A 430 -25.47 -10.48 -2.26
N SER A 431 -25.06 -9.54 -1.41
CA SER A 431 -24.80 -9.74 0.01
C SER A 431 -26.11 -9.90 0.80
N LYS A 432 -25.99 -10.22 2.09
CA LYS A 432 -27.10 -10.51 3.00
C LYS A 432 -28.16 -9.40 3.08
N ASP A 433 -27.73 -8.15 2.98
CA ASP A 433 -28.60 -6.96 3.04
C ASP A 433 -29.03 -6.44 1.65
N GLY A 434 -28.68 -7.15 0.58
CA GLY A 434 -29.02 -6.78 -0.80
C GLY A 434 -27.93 -6.00 -1.54
N THR A 435 -26.85 -5.60 -0.87
CA THR A 435 -25.72 -4.90 -1.50
C THR A 435 -25.09 -5.76 -2.60
N ARG A 436 -24.76 -5.16 -3.75
CA ARG A 436 -24.09 -5.83 -4.87
C ARG A 436 -22.57 -5.68 -4.69
N VAL A 437 -21.90 -6.77 -4.38
CA VAL A 437 -20.45 -6.85 -4.12
C VAL A 437 -19.74 -7.36 -5.37
N PRO A 438 -18.80 -6.61 -5.95
CA PRO A 438 -18.01 -7.10 -7.08
C PRO A 438 -17.05 -8.21 -6.64
N ALA A 439 -16.84 -9.17 -7.52
CA ALA A 439 -15.78 -10.15 -7.40
C ALA A 439 -15.22 -10.51 -8.77
N PHE A 440 -13.90 -10.69 -8.84
CA PHE A 440 -13.22 -11.21 -10.02
C PHE A 440 -12.94 -12.69 -9.85
N ILE A 441 -13.30 -13.48 -10.85
CA ILE A 441 -13.02 -14.92 -10.93
C ILE A 441 -12.01 -15.14 -12.02
N VAL A 442 -10.86 -15.71 -11.67
CA VAL A 442 -9.75 -16.01 -12.59
C VAL A 442 -9.57 -17.52 -12.67
N ALA A 443 -9.63 -18.05 -13.88
CA ALA A 443 -9.51 -19.48 -14.13
C ALA A 443 -8.85 -19.77 -15.48
N LYS A 444 -8.44 -21.02 -15.68
CA LYS A 444 -8.07 -21.51 -17.01
C LYS A 444 -9.32 -21.64 -17.88
N LYS A 445 -9.22 -21.23 -19.15
CA LYS A 445 -10.32 -21.34 -20.12
C LYS A 445 -10.83 -22.77 -20.24
N GLY A 446 -12.14 -22.91 -20.41
CA GLY A 446 -12.81 -24.21 -20.50
C GLY A 446 -13.06 -24.87 -19.14
N LEU A 447 -13.05 -24.10 -18.05
CA LEU A 447 -13.42 -24.56 -16.71
C LEU A 447 -14.81 -25.22 -16.72
N VAL A 448 -14.93 -26.38 -16.07
CA VAL A 448 -16.21 -27.06 -15.89
C VAL A 448 -16.81 -26.69 -14.54
N LEU A 449 -18.05 -26.19 -14.52
CA LEU A 449 -18.76 -25.79 -13.32
C LEU A 449 -19.52 -26.98 -12.68
N ASP A 450 -18.79 -27.97 -12.19
CA ASP A 450 -19.33 -29.18 -11.55
C ASP A 450 -19.21 -29.18 -10.00
N GLY A 451 -18.76 -28.06 -9.43
CA GLY A 451 -18.52 -27.89 -7.99
C GLY A 451 -17.25 -28.58 -7.47
N ASN A 452 -16.38 -29.11 -8.33
CA ASN A 452 -15.15 -29.81 -7.95
C ASN A 452 -13.86 -29.00 -8.03
N ASN A 453 -13.88 -27.80 -8.60
CA ASN A 453 -12.66 -27.02 -8.76
C ASN A 453 -12.12 -26.58 -7.39
N PRO A 454 -10.82 -26.77 -7.10
CA PRO A 454 -10.20 -26.17 -5.93
C PRO A 454 -10.22 -24.65 -6.09
N THR A 455 -10.75 -23.94 -5.10
CA THR A 455 -10.95 -22.49 -5.19
C THR A 455 -10.27 -21.78 -4.04
N LEU A 456 -9.56 -20.70 -4.36
CA LEU A 456 -8.93 -19.79 -3.41
C LEU A 456 -9.67 -18.46 -3.47
N LEU A 457 -10.44 -18.15 -2.44
CA LEU A 457 -11.15 -16.89 -2.28
C LEU A 457 -10.30 -15.94 -1.41
N TYR A 458 -9.95 -14.79 -1.97
CA TYR A 458 -9.17 -13.73 -1.35
C TYR A 458 -10.01 -12.48 -1.10
N GLY A 459 -9.75 -11.79 0.02
CA GLY A 459 -10.37 -10.52 0.36
C GLY A 459 -9.58 -9.70 1.39
N TYR A 460 -9.93 -8.42 1.51
CA TYR A 460 -9.36 -7.48 2.49
C TYR A 460 -10.47 -6.75 3.27
N GLY A 461 -11.13 -5.75 2.67
CA GLY A 461 -12.32 -5.08 3.24
C GLY A 461 -12.04 -4.22 4.47
N GLY A 462 -11.43 -3.05 4.27
CA GLY A 462 -11.14 -2.07 5.33
C GLY A 462 -10.13 -1.01 4.88
N PHE A 463 -9.97 0.06 5.66
CA PHE A 463 -8.95 1.08 5.49
C PHE A 463 -9.01 1.81 4.14
N ASN A 464 -10.18 1.88 3.53
CA ASN A 464 -10.40 2.45 2.20
C ASN A 464 -9.54 1.81 1.09
N VAL A 465 -9.03 0.58 1.31
CA VAL A 465 -8.15 -0.10 0.35
C VAL A 465 -8.99 -0.76 -0.75
N SER A 466 -8.83 -0.29 -1.99
CA SER A 466 -9.34 -0.96 -3.18
C SER A 466 -8.50 -2.19 -3.53
N LEU A 467 -9.13 -3.27 -4.03
CA LEU A 467 -8.43 -4.43 -4.60
C LEU A 467 -8.59 -4.49 -6.13
N PRO A 468 -7.82 -3.72 -6.92
CA PRO A 468 -7.96 -3.73 -8.37
C PRO A 468 -7.22 -4.92 -9.04
N PRO A 469 -7.51 -5.24 -10.31
CA PRO A 469 -6.92 -6.38 -11.02
C PRO A 469 -5.39 -6.29 -11.21
N ALA A 470 -4.64 -7.19 -10.58
CA ALA A 470 -3.18 -7.23 -10.72
C ALA A 470 -2.66 -8.61 -11.09
N PHE A 471 -1.70 -8.66 -12.02
CA PHE A 471 -1.05 -9.90 -12.44
C PHE A 471 -0.20 -10.50 -11.31
N SER A 472 -0.19 -11.84 -11.23
CA SER A 472 0.79 -12.57 -10.41
C SER A 472 1.11 -13.89 -11.06
N ALA A 473 2.37 -14.05 -11.47
CA ALA A 473 2.84 -15.30 -12.07
C ALA A 473 2.72 -16.49 -11.12
N LEU A 474 2.79 -16.27 -9.80
CA LEU A 474 2.63 -17.33 -8.80
C LEU A 474 1.24 -17.96 -8.82
N ARG A 475 0.18 -17.19 -9.14
CA ARG A 475 -1.19 -17.71 -9.26
C ARG A 475 -1.30 -18.76 -10.36
N VAL A 476 -0.49 -18.65 -11.41
CA VAL A 476 -0.52 -19.57 -12.56
C VAL A 476 -0.27 -21.01 -12.14
N SER A 477 0.61 -21.25 -11.16
CA SER A 477 0.85 -22.59 -10.61
C SER A 477 -0.42 -23.26 -10.06
N PHE A 478 -1.36 -22.46 -9.54
CA PHE A 478 -2.64 -22.94 -9.04
C PHE A 478 -3.66 -23.09 -10.18
N LEU A 479 -3.75 -22.11 -11.07
CA LEU A 479 -4.68 -22.10 -12.20
C LEU A 479 -4.39 -23.24 -13.20
N GLU A 480 -3.13 -23.55 -13.47
CA GLU A 480 -2.71 -24.66 -14.36
C GLU A 480 -3.20 -26.03 -13.85
N GLN A 481 -3.41 -26.17 -12.55
CA GLN A 481 -3.89 -27.38 -11.90
C GLN A 481 -5.43 -27.44 -11.79
N GLY A 482 -6.14 -26.58 -12.51
CA GLY A 482 -7.60 -26.46 -12.45
C GLY A 482 -8.10 -25.63 -11.26
N GLY A 483 -7.22 -24.87 -10.62
CA GLY A 483 -7.58 -23.94 -9.56
C GLY A 483 -8.37 -22.74 -10.07
N VAL A 484 -9.23 -22.20 -9.21
CA VAL A 484 -9.98 -20.96 -9.42
C VAL A 484 -9.55 -19.94 -8.37
N TYR A 485 -8.99 -18.81 -8.79
CA TYR A 485 -8.72 -17.69 -7.89
C TYR A 485 -9.90 -16.73 -7.93
N VAL A 486 -10.34 -16.27 -6.76
CA VAL A 486 -11.41 -15.28 -6.64
C VAL A 486 -10.93 -14.15 -5.76
N GLN A 487 -11.11 -12.91 -6.22
CA GLN A 487 -10.85 -11.70 -5.44
C GLN A 487 -12.17 -10.98 -5.20
N ALA A 488 -12.57 -10.83 -3.94
CA ALA A 488 -13.79 -10.14 -3.55
C ALA A 488 -13.49 -8.70 -3.13
N ASN A 489 -14.23 -7.75 -3.69
CA ASN A 489 -14.12 -6.32 -3.45
C ASN A 489 -15.16 -5.92 -2.40
N LEU A 490 -14.85 -6.23 -1.14
CA LEU A 490 -15.76 -6.13 0.00
C LEU A 490 -15.95 -4.68 0.43
N ARG A 491 -17.07 -4.39 1.11
CA ARG A 491 -17.22 -3.14 1.87
C ARG A 491 -16.07 -2.95 2.87
N GLY A 492 -15.86 -1.70 3.28
CA GLY A 492 -14.66 -1.29 3.99
C GLY A 492 -13.49 -0.96 3.05
N GLY A 493 -13.48 -1.46 1.82
CA GLY A 493 -12.56 -0.98 0.77
C GLY A 493 -12.97 0.37 0.20
N GLY A 494 -12.21 0.84 -0.79
CA GLY A 494 -12.43 2.14 -1.46
C GLY A 494 -13.11 2.04 -2.82
N GLU A 495 -13.57 0.85 -3.22
CA GLU A 495 -14.00 0.60 -4.60
C GLU A 495 -15.16 1.46 -5.10
N TYR A 496 -16.02 1.89 -4.18
CA TYR A 496 -17.13 2.81 -4.42
C TYR A 496 -17.10 4.01 -3.45
N GLY A 497 -15.88 4.46 -3.14
CA GLY A 497 -15.60 5.67 -2.37
C GLY A 497 -15.93 5.56 -0.89
N GLU A 498 -16.00 6.71 -0.21
CA GLU A 498 -16.10 6.76 1.25
C GLU A 498 -17.37 6.09 1.79
N ALA A 499 -18.46 6.09 1.02
CA ALA A 499 -19.67 5.38 1.41
C ALA A 499 -19.45 3.85 1.52
N TRP A 500 -18.62 3.28 0.63
CA TRP A 500 -18.26 1.86 0.65
C TRP A 500 -17.35 1.53 1.83
N HIS A 501 -16.39 2.41 2.10
CA HIS A 501 -15.48 2.34 3.24
C HIS A 501 -16.24 2.37 4.57
N GLN A 502 -17.05 3.41 4.79
CA GLN A 502 -17.86 3.59 6.00
C GLN A 502 -18.87 2.46 6.22
N ALA A 503 -19.29 1.75 5.17
CA ALA A 503 -20.21 0.62 5.28
C ALA A 503 -19.54 -0.66 5.84
N GLY A 504 -18.22 -0.68 6.00
CA GLY A 504 -17.45 -1.81 6.52
C GLY A 504 -16.51 -1.49 7.69
N MET A 505 -16.71 -0.36 8.38
CA MET A 505 -15.88 0.08 9.51
C MET A 505 -16.61 0.02 10.86
N LYS A 506 -15.87 0.01 11.96
CA LYS A 506 -16.36 0.10 13.34
C LYS A 506 -17.52 -0.87 13.61
N GLU A 507 -18.67 -0.38 14.04
CA GLU A 507 -19.86 -1.20 14.34
C GLU A 507 -20.44 -1.91 13.11
N LYS A 508 -20.10 -1.47 11.90
CA LYS A 508 -20.52 -2.08 10.63
C LYS A 508 -19.52 -3.10 10.09
N LYS A 509 -18.43 -3.39 10.80
CA LYS A 509 -17.40 -4.34 10.34
C LYS A 509 -17.93 -5.73 10.00
N GLN A 510 -19.03 -6.16 10.62
CA GLN A 510 -19.71 -7.42 10.27
C GLN A 510 -20.16 -7.48 8.81
N ASN A 511 -20.48 -6.35 8.18
CA ASN A 511 -20.88 -6.31 6.77
C ASN A 511 -19.76 -6.84 5.85
N VAL A 512 -18.50 -6.59 6.19
CA VAL A 512 -17.34 -7.10 5.44
C VAL A 512 -17.32 -8.63 5.47
N PHE A 513 -17.60 -9.20 6.64
CA PHE A 513 -17.63 -10.64 6.82
C PHE A 513 -18.84 -11.26 6.10
N ASP A 514 -20.00 -10.62 6.18
CA ASP A 514 -21.23 -11.03 5.50
C ASP A 514 -21.06 -10.98 3.96
N ASP A 515 -20.38 -9.96 3.41
CA ASP A 515 -20.03 -9.86 1.99
C ASP A 515 -19.16 -11.03 1.53
N PHE A 516 -18.13 -11.36 2.31
CA PHE A 516 -17.21 -12.43 1.97
C PHE A 516 -17.87 -13.81 2.04
N ILE A 517 -18.76 -14.02 3.02
CA ILE A 517 -19.61 -15.21 3.12
C ILE A 517 -20.50 -15.31 1.88
N ALA A 518 -21.15 -14.22 1.48
CA ALA A 518 -22.03 -14.21 0.32
C ALA A 518 -21.29 -14.58 -0.97
N VAL A 519 -20.06 -14.07 -1.18
CA VAL A 519 -19.24 -14.47 -2.34
C VAL A 519 -18.90 -15.96 -2.29
N ALA A 520 -18.52 -16.50 -1.13
CA ALA A 520 -18.25 -17.92 -0.96
C ALA A 520 -19.47 -18.80 -1.26
N GLU A 521 -20.64 -18.44 -0.71
CA GLU A 521 -21.90 -19.16 -0.93
C GLU A 521 -22.35 -19.07 -2.40
N TRP A 522 -22.16 -17.91 -3.05
CA TRP A 522 -22.44 -17.74 -4.47
C TRP A 522 -21.57 -18.66 -5.33
N LEU A 523 -20.26 -18.75 -5.07
CA LEU A 523 -19.35 -19.64 -5.80
C LEU A 523 -19.78 -21.11 -5.69
N ILE A 524 -20.23 -21.53 -4.51
CA ILE A 524 -20.73 -22.89 -4.26
C ILE A 524 -22.04 -23.12 -5.03
N ALA A 525 -22.99 -22.19 -4.93
CA ALA A 525 -24.30 -22.30 -5.59
C ALA A 525 -24.20 -22.32 -7.12
N HIS A 526 -23.20 -21.65 -7.70
CA HIS A 526 -22.99 -21.58 -9.16
C HIS A 526 -22.04 -22.66 -9.69
N GLY A 527 -21.69 -23.66 -8.87
CA GLY A 527 -20.93 -24.82 -9.33
C GLY A 527 -19.45 -24.54 -9.59
N TYR A 528 -18.89 -23.41 -9.16
CA TYR A 528 -17.44 -23.22 -9.22
C TYR A 528 -16.74 -24.19 -8.27
N THR A 529 -17.25 -24.35 -7.06
CA THR A 529 -16.63 -25.17 -6.02
C THR A 529 -17.65 -25.76 -5.04
N ARG A 530 -17.16 -26.35 -3.95
CA ARG A 530 -17.94 -26.72 -2.77
C ARG A 530 -17.13 -26.42 -1.51
N SER A 531 -17.76 -26.37 -0.33
CA SER A 531 -17.06 -26.11 0.94
C SER A 531 -15.80 -26.98 1.14
N GLY A 532 -15.88 -28.27 0.80
CA GLY A 532 -14.76 -29.21 0.88
C GLY A 532 -13.59 -28.95 -0.09
N ARG A 533 -13.72 -27.99 -1.02
CA ARG A 533 -12.74 -27.59 -2.04
C ARG A 533 -12.42 -26.09 -2.01
N LEU A 534 -13.05 -25.34 -1.10
CA LEU A 534 -12.82 -23.91 -0.92
C LEU A 534 -11.73 -23.65 0.12
N ALA A 535 -10.80 -22.77 -0.21
CA ALA A 535 -9.85 -22.14 0.68
C ALA A 535 -10.14 -20.63 0.75
N VAL A 536 -10.01 -20.04 1.94
CA VAL A 536 -10.15 -18.60 2.16
C VAL A 536 -8.82 -18.00 2.62
N GLN A 537 -8.47 -16.83 2.08
CA GLN A 537 -7.18 -16.17 2.32
C GLN A 537 -7.35 -14.66 2.48
N GLY A 538 -6.52 -14.09 3.35
CA GLY A 538 -6.40 -12.64 3.52
C GLY A 538 -5.20 -12.32 4.41
N GLY A 539 -4.62 -11.12 4.21
CA GLY A 539 -3.45 -10.64 4.94
C GLY A 539 -3.74 -9.38 5.75
N SER A 540 -3.12 -9.19 6.91
CA SER A 540 -3.33 -8.01 7.77
C SER A 540 -4.80 -7.89 8.21
N ASN A 541 -5.55 -6.86 7.81
CA ASN A 541 -7.01 -6.80 7.98
C ASN A 541 -7.74 -7.95 7.25
N GLY A 542 -7.23 -8.42 6.12
CA GLY A 542 -7.70 -9.66 5.50
C GLY A 542 -7.42 -10.91 6.36
N GLY A 543 -6.41 -10.87 7.22
CA GLY A 543 -6.16 -11.91 8.21
C GLY A 543 -7.22 -11.91 9.31
N LEU A 544 -7.61 -10.72 9.80
CA LEU A 544 -8.80 -10.55 10.66
C LEU A 544 -10.05 -11.12 10.00
N LEU A 545 -10.30 -10.74 8.73
CA LEU A 545 -11.41 -11.28 7.93
C LEU A 545 -11.42 -12.81 7.98
N VAL A 546 -10.33 -13.47 7.59
CA VAL A 546 -10.29 -14.94 7.60
C VAL A 546 -10.46 -15.52 9.00
N GLY A 547 -9.88 -14.89 10.03
CA GLY A 547 -10.07 -15.27 11.43
C GLY A 547 -11.54 -15.20 11.88
N ALA A 548 -12.25 -14.13 11.51
CA ALA A 548 -13.68 -13.98 11.76
C ALA A 548 -14.50 -15.05 11.01
N ILE A 549 -14.20 -15.30 9.73
CA ILE A 549 -14.91 -16.30 8.94
C ILE A 549 -14.76 -17.70 9.53
N MET A 550 -13.54 -18.12 9.87
CA MET A 550 -13.32 -19.47 10.39
C MET A 550 -13.89 -19.69 11.80
N THR A 551 -14.15 -18.62 12.55
CA THR A 551 -14.75 -18.69 13.89
C THR A 551 -16.28 -18.56 13.84
N GLN A 552 -16.84 -17.79 12.90
CA GLN A 552 -18.28 -17.62 12.73
C GLN A 552 -18.92 -18.73 11.87
N ARG A 553 -18.26 -19.14 10.78
CA ARG A 553 -18.75 -20.09 9.77
C ARG A 553 -17.68 -21.16 9.43
N PRO A 554 -17.21 -21.95 10.41
CA PRO A 554 -16.14 -22.95 10.22
C PRO A 554 -16.44 -24.01 9.15
N GLU A 555 -17.71 -24.23 8.82
CA GLU A 555 -18.15 -25.19 7.81
C GLU A 555 -18.08 -24.66 6.37
N LEU A 556 -17.89 -23.35 6.19
CA LEU A 556 -17.96 -22.70 4.88
C LEU A 556 -16.81 -23.11 3.96
N ALA A 557 -15.60 -23.22 4.51
CA ALA A 557 -14.38 -23.50 3.75
C ALA A 557 -13.57 -24.64 4.38
N ARG A 558 -12.83 -25.37 3.55
CA ARG A 558 -11.98 -26.48 3.98
C ARG A 558 -10.64 -26.01 4.55
N VAL A 559 -10.14 -24.87 4.08
CA VAL A 559 -8.84 -24.32 4.44
C VAL A 559 -8.99 -22.83 4.74
N ALA A 560 -8.38 -22.36 5.83
CA ALA A 560 -8.26 -20.96 6.18
C ALA A 560 -6.77 -20.57 6.18
N LEU A 561 -6.43 -19.47 5.50
CA LEU A 561 -5.07 -18.94 5.37
C LEU A 561 -5.00 -17.47 5.87
N PRO A 562 -5.17 -17.23 7.18
CA PRO A 562 -5.00 -15.89 7.74
C PRO A 562 -3.52 -15.52 7.84
N ALA A 563 -3.05 -14.61 6.98
CA ALA A 563 -1.66 -14.14 7.00
C ALA A 563 -1.54 -12.87 7.86
N VAL A 564 -0.57 -12.85 8.79
CA VAL A 564 -0.21 -11.67 9.62
C VAL A 564 -1.44 -10.90 10.16
N GLY A 565 -2.46 -11.63 10.61
CA GLY A 565 -3.77 -11.06 10.90
C GLY A 565 -3.85 -10.36 12.25
N VAL A 566 -4.68 -9.31 12.32
CA VAL A 566 -5.07 -8.67 13.58
C VAL A 566 -6.13 -9.55 14.26
N MET A 567 -5.71 -10.41 15.20
CA MET A 567 -6.57 -11.46 15.76
C MET A 567 -7.12 -11.15 17.15
N ASP A 568 -6.41 -10.33 17.94
CA ASP A 568 -6.91 -9.84 19.21
C ASP A 568 -7.45 -8.41 19.05
N MET A 569 -8.74 -8.32 18.74
CA MET A 569 -9.43 -7.04 18.54
C MET A 569 -9.64 -6.24 19.83
N LEU A 570 -9.41 -6.83 21.01
CA LEU A 570 -9.51 -6.10 22.28
C LEU A 570 -8.18 -5.42 22.65
N ARG A 571 -7.06 -5.88 22.07
CA ARG A 571 -5.72 -5.43 22.45
C ARG A 571 -4.86 -4.88 21.32
N PHE A 572 -5.25 -5.03 20.06
CA PHE A 572 -4.41 -4.60 18.92
C PHE A 572 -3.85 -3.17 19.07
N HIS A 573 -4.63 -2.25 19.65
CA HIS A 573 -4.27 -0.86 19.84
C HIS A 573 -3.12 -0.61 20.84
N THR A 574 -2.70 -1.62 21.60
CA THR A 574 -1.62 -1.49 22.58
C THR A 574 -0.23 -1.74 22.00
N PHE A 575 -0.13 -2.21 20.74
CA PHE A 575 1.14 -2.57 20.11
C PHE A 575 1.49 -1.62 18.99
N THR A 576 2.76 -1.24 18.89
CA THR A 576 3.30 -0.41 17.78
C THR A 576 2.43 0.81 17.45
N ILE A 577 1.90 0.88 16.23
CA ILE A 577 0.97 1.91 15.75
C ILE A 577 -0.48 1.39 15.70
N GLY A 578 -0.81 0.30 16.38
CA GLY A 578 -2.16 -0.27 16.38
C GLY A 578 -3.23 0.72 16.82
N TRP A 579 -2.87 1.72 17.65
CA TRP A 579 -3.74 2.84 18.01
C TRP A 579 -4.26 3.62 16.78
N ASN A 580 -3.51 3.67 15.68
CA ASN A 580 -3.88 4.35 14.45
C ASN A 580 -5.05 3.68 13.72
N TRP A 581 -5.31 2.40 14.03
CA TRP A 581 -6.37 1.62 13.40
C TRP A 581 -7.70 1.69 14.15
N ILE A 582 -7.77 2.38 15.31
CA ILE A 582 -9.05 2.57 16.05
C ILE A 582 -10.07 3.39 15.24
N ALA A 583 -9.58 4.21 14.29
CA ALA A 583 -10.44 4.96 13.39
C ALA A 583 -11.23 4.09 12.39
N ASP A 584 -10.91 2.80 12.26
CA ASP A 584 -11.49 1.83 11.32
C ASP A 584 -12.29 0.69 11.97
#